data_AF-A0AAD9X296-F1
#
_entry.id   AF-A0AAD9X296-F1
#
_cell.length_a   1.000
_cell.length_b   1.000
_cell.length_c   1.000
_cell.angle_alpha   90.00
_cell.angle_beta   90.00
_cell.angle_gamma   90.00
#
_symmetry.space_group_name_H-M   'P 1'
#
loop_
_entity.id
_entity.type
_entity.pdbx_description
1 polymer ?
#
loop_
_entity_poly.entity_id
_entity_poly.type
_entity_poly.pdbx_seq_one_letter_code
_entity_poly.pdbx_strand_id
1 'polypeptide(L)'
;MDDISNRLEQLWEEKKELGLIKKIAGDAPSSTDAHQRPPTTCVPTEHAVYGRDDDTAKILELVSSDEPNDDANFCVIPIVGMGGIGKTTLARKVYNDKEVKIFNPKAWVCVSDDFDLLRISKAIIESITGRSCDLKDLNAMQIQLKHKVAGKKILTCRR
;
A
#
# COMPACT_ATOMS: atom_id res chain seq x y z
N MET A 1 -26.09 3.06 41.08
CA MET A 1 -26.15 3.19 39.61
C MET A 1 -25.47 4.48 39.16
N ASP A 2 -25.25 5.42 40.08
CA ASP A 2 -24.81 6.80 39.85
C ASP A 2 -23.29 6.93 39.66
N ASP A 3 -22.51 5.99 40.21
CA ASP A 3 -21.04 6.01 40.12
C ASP A 3 -20.52 5.81 38.68
N ILE A 4 -21.16 4.92 37.92
CA ILE A 4 -20.81 4.71 36.51
C ILE A 4 -21.16 5.95 35.68
N SER A 5 -22.30 6.58 35.95
CA SER A 5 -22.75 7.79 35.26
C SER A 5 -21.79 8.96 35.51
N ASN A 6 -21.39 9.17 36.77
CA ASN A 6 -20.45 10.24 37.14
C ASN A 6 -19.08 10.03 36.51
N ARG A 7 -18.58 8.78 36.50
CA ARG A 7 -17.32 8.44 35.82
C ARG A 7 -17.42 8.67 34.30
N LEU A 8 -18.59 8.43 33.71
CA LEU A 8 -18.81 8.67 32.28
C LEU A 8 -18.79 10.17 31.95
N GLU A 9 -19.37 11.01 32.79
CA GLU A 9 -19.36 12.48 32.64
C GLU A 9 -17.95 13.05 32.81
N GLN A 10 -17.19 12.57 33.79
CA GLN A 10 -15.81 13.01 34.01
C GLN A 10 -14.91 12.71 32.80
N LEU A 11 -15.02 11.50 32.25
CA LEU A 11 -14.31 11.11 31.03
C LEU A 11 -14.76 11.94 29.81
N TRP A 12 -15.99 12.43 29.81
CA TRP A 12 -16.54 13.26 28.74
C TRP A 12 -15.94 14.68 28.74
N GLU A 13 -15.77 15.28 29.91
CA GLU A 13 -15.11 16.59 30.03
C GLU A 13 -13.60 16.49 29.78
N GLU A 14 -12.94 15.46 30.31
CA GLU A 14 -11.51 15.23 30.07
C GLU A 14 -11.21 15.02 28.58
N LYS A 15 -12.09 14.31 27.86
CA LYS A 15 -12.03 14.18 26.39
C LYS A 15 -12.09 15.53 25.67
N LYS A 16 -12.87 16.50 26.18
CA LYS A 16 -13.02 17.83 25.59
C LYS A 16 -11.76 18.68 25.80
N GLU A 17 -11.18 18.64 27.00
CA GLU A 17 -9.90 19.32 27.31
C GLU A 17 -8.74 18.77 26.49
N LEU A 18 -8.71 17.44 26.27
CA LEU A 18 -7.70 16.78 25.44
C LEU A 18 -7.91 17.00 23.93
N GLY A 19 -8.95 17.75 23.52
CA GLY A 19 -9.26 17.99 22.11
C GLY A 19 -9.64 16.72 21.33
N LEU A 20 -10.05 15.65 22.03
CA LEU A 20 -10.38 14.34 21.45
C LEU A 20 -11.79 14.33 20.83
N ILE A 21 -12.21 15.44 20.22
CA ILE A 21 -13.45 15.52 19.46
C ILE A 21 -13.37 14.49 18.33
N LYS A 22 -14.01 13.33 18.54
CA LYS A 22 -14.38 12.43 17.45
C LYS A 22 -15.21 13.27 16.49
N LYS A 23 -14.73 13.42 15.24
CA LYS A 23 -15.57 13.73 14.09
C LYS A 23 -16.76 12.79 14.16
N ILE A 24 -17.89 13.27 14.66
CA ILE A 24 -19.18 12.63 14.43
C ILE A 24 -19.40 12.86 12.94
N ALA A 25 -19.49 11.77 12.18
CA ALA A 25 -19.90 11.83 10.78
C ALA A 25 -21.30 12.47 10.75
N GLY A 26 -21.39 13.75 10.38
CA GLY A 26 -22.66 14.45 10.51
C GLY A 26 -22.61 15.90 10.09
N ASP A 27 -22.04 16.78 10.92
CA ASP A 27 -22.32 18.21 10.78
C ASP A 27 -21.10 19.11 11.00
N ALA A 28 -20.98 20.09 10.10
CA ALA A 28 -20.04 21.21 10.01
C ALA A 28 -18.84 21.04 9.04
N PRO A 29 -18.40 22.16 8.44
CA PRO A 29 -18.31 22.38 7.00
C PRO A 29 -17.19 21.57 6.35
N SER A 30 -17.37 21.27 5.06
CA SER A 30 -16.45 20.57 4.17
C SER A 30 -15.07 21.23 4.13
N SER A 31 -14.25 21.00 5.15
CA SER A 31 -12.81 20.97 5.00
C SER A 31 -12.51 19.63 4.34
N THR A 32 -12.26 19.69 3.04
CA THR A 32 -11.82 18.59 2.17
C THR A 32 -10.44 18.05 2.54
N ASP A 33 -10.01 18.16 3.80
CA ASP A 33 -8.94 17.34 4.34
C ASP A 33 -9.54 15.99 4.73
N ALA A 34 -9.94 15.25 3.69
CA ALA A 34 -9.87 13.80 3.76
C ALA A 34 -8.49 13.48 4.32
N HIS A 35 -8.42 12.75 5.43
CA HIS A 35 -7.16 12.36 6.05
C HIS A 35 -6.35 11.56 5.03
N GLN A 36 -5.57 12.24 4.19
CA GLN A 36 -4.79 11.61 3.14
C GLN A 36 -3.80 10.72 3.86
N ARG A 37 -3.96 9.40 3.65
CA ARG A 37 -3.06 8.44 4.26
C ARG A 37 -1.65 8.73 3.75
N PRO A 38 -0.65 8.77 4.64
CA PRO A 38 0.71 9.09 4.23
C PRO A 38 1.20 8.07 3.19
N PRO A 39 2.00 8.52 2.21
CA PRO A 39 2.56 7.64 1.20
C PRO A 39 3.45 6.58 1.86
N THR A 40 3.61 5.44 1.17
CA THR A 40 4.49 4.37 1.62
C THR A 40 5.62 4.14 0.64
N THR A 41 6.77 3.75 1.18
CA THR A 41 7.95 3.38 0.41
C THR A 41 8.31 1.91 0.64
N CYS A 42 9.08 1.35 -0.28
CA CYS A 42 9.68 0.03 -0.15
C CYS A 42 10.88 -0.01 0.80
N VAL A 43 11.39 1.14 1.25
CA VAL A 43 12.56 1.20 2.13
C VAL A 43 12.18 0.73 3.54
N PRO A 44 12.84 -0.30 4.10
CA PRO A 44 12.59 -0.75 5.46
C PRO A 44 12.80 0.38 6.46
N THR A 45 11.78 0.63 7.31
CA THR A 45 11.86 1.59 8.41
C THR A 45 11.95 0.89 9.76
N GLU A 46 11.50 -0.36 9.81
CA GLU A 46 11.48 -1.20 10.99
C GLU A 46 12.86 -1.81 11.26
N HIS A 47 13.32 -1.79 12.52
CA HIS A 47 14.56 -2.46 12.93
C HIS A 47 14.47 -3.98 12.75
N ALA A 48 13.30 -4.56 13.04
CA ALA A 48 13.01 -5.98 12.85
C ALA A 48 11.50 -6.22 12.78
N VAL A 49 11.10 -7.30 12.10
CA VAL A 49 9.70 -7.75 11.97
C VAL A 49 9.59 -9.19 12.48
N TYR A 50 8.90 -9.36 13.61
CA TYR A 50 8.75 -10.63 14.31
C TYR A 50 7.38 -11.26 14.08
N GLY A 51 7.28 -12.59 14.23
CA GLY A 51 6.00 -13.33 14.22
C GLY A 51 5.28 -13.35 12.87
N ARG A 52 6.01 -13.05 11.79
CA ARG A 52 5.48 -13.01 10.41
C ARG A 52 6.21 -13.97 9.48
N ASP A 53 6.97 -14.91 10.03
CA ASP A 53 7.85 -15.76 9.24
C ASP A 53 7.04 -16.74 8.39
N ASP A 54 6.00 -17.35 8.96
CA ASP A 54 5.07 -18.21 8.22
C ASP A 54 4.30 -17.44 7.12
N ASP A 55 3.82 -16.24 7.42
CA ASP A 55 3.15 -15.38 6.44
C ASP A 55 4.10 -15.01 5.30
N THR A 56 5.36 -14.71 5.63
CA THR A 56 6.40 -14.36 4.65
C THR A 56 6.68 -15.57 3.76
N ALA A 57 6.91 -16.75 4.34
CA ALA A 57 7.20 -17.97 3.61
C ALA A 57 6.07 -18.35 2.62
N LYS A 58 4.81 -18.27 3.06
CA LYS A 58 3.64 -18.53 2.19
C LYS A 58 3.58 -17.58 1.00
N ILE A 59 3.84 -16.29 1.21
CA ILE A 59 3.83 -15.32 0.10
C ILE A 59 5.00 -15.60 -0.85
N LEU A 60 6.19 -15.93 -0.33
CA LEU A 60 7.36 -16.24 -1.17
C LEU A 60 7.15 -17.49 -2.02
N GLU A 61 6.45 -18.50 -1.49
CA GLU A 61 6.02 -19.67 -2.24
C GLU A 61 5.11 -19.28 -3.41
N LEU A 62 4.08 -18.46 -3.15
CA LEU A 62 3.17 -17.94 -4.19
C LEU A 62 3.85 -17.03 -5.22
N VAL A 63 4.87 -16.27 -4.81
CA VAL A 63 5.67 -15.43 -5.71
C VAL A 63 6.57 -16.29 -6.61
N SER A 64 7.01 -17.43 -6.12
CA SER A 64 7.93 -18.34 -6.82
C SER A 64 7.22 -19.41 -7.65
N SER A 65 5.93 -19.65 -7.39
CA SER A 65 5.12 -20.56 -8.20
C SER A 65 4.96 -19.99 -9.60
N ASP A 66 5.72 -20.51 -10.55
CA ASP A 66 5.66 -20.20 -11.98
C ASP A 66 4.45 -20.88 -12.67
N GLU A 67 3.41 -21.26 -11.92
CA GLU A 67 2.18 -21.87 -12.46
C GLU A 67 1.53 -20.89 -13.43
N PRO A 68 1.65 -21.10 -14.75
CA PRO A 68 0.92 -20.30 -15.70
C PRO A 68 -0.52 -20.77 -15.59
N ASN A 69 -1.41 -19.92 -15.08
CA ASN A 69 -2.81 -20.07 -15.46
C ASN A 69 -2.83 -19.94 -16.98
N ASP A 70 -3.41 -20.93 -17.67
CA ASP A 70 -3.29 -21.19 -19.11
C ASP A 70 -3.61 -20.01 -20.06
N ASP A 71 -4.02 -18.84 -19.54
CA ASP A 71 -4.30 -17.62 -20.30
C ASP A 71 -3.77 -16.30 -19.67
N ALA A 72 -3.13 -16.32 -18.49
CA ALA A 72 -2.76 -15.11 -17.73
C ALA A 72 -1.27 -15.01 -17.40
N ASN A 73 -0.57 -14.08 -18.04
CA ASN A 73 0.85 -13.77 -17.79
C ASN A 73 1.10 -12.95 -16.50
N PHE A 74 0.21 -13.00 -15.51
CA PHE A 74 0.33 -12.23 -14.27
C PHE A 74 -0.22 -13.00 -13.06
N CYS A 75 0.39 -12.79 -11.90
CA CYS A 75 -0.04 -13.32 -10.60
C CYS A 75 -0.42 -12.17 -9.67
N VAL A 76 -1.54 -12.29 -8.95
CA VAL A 76 -2.01 -11.30 -7.97
C VAL A 76 -2.10 -11.97 -6.60
N ILE A 77 -1.36 -11.44 -5.62
CA ILE A 77 -1.34 -11.96 -4.25
C ILE A 77 -1.95 -10.90 -3.31
N PRO A 78 -3.23 -11.03 -2.93
CA PRO A 78 -3.88 -10.07 -2.05
C PRO A 78 -3.46 -10.27 -0.58
N ILE A 79 -3.08 -9.17 0.10
CA ILE A 79 -2.86 -9.16 1.56
C ILE A 79 -4.01 -8.39 2.22
N VAL A 80 -4.91 -9.12 2.88
CA VAL A 80 -6.15 -8.57 3.47
C VAL A 80 -6.10 -8.67 5.00
N GLY A 81 -6.74 -7.71 5.67
CA GLY A 81 -6.82 -7.69 7.14
C GLY A 81 -7.21 -6.32 7.67
N MET A 82 -7.48 -6.23 8.97
CA MET A 82 -7.87 -4.98 9.63
C MET A 82 -6.82 -3.86 9.50
N GLY A 83 -7.27 -2.61 9.68
CA GLY A 83 -6.37 -1.45 9.75
C GLY A 83 -5.34 -1.62 10.89
N GLY A 84 -4.11 -1.14 10.68
CA GLY A 84 -3.06 -1.19 11.71
C GLY A 84 -2.40 -2.56 11.93
N ILE A 85 -2.88 -3.64 11.31
CA ILE A 85 -2.35 -4.99 11.54
C ILE A 85 -0.93 -5.23 10.96
N GLY A 86 -0.37 -4.29 10.19
CA GLY A 86 0.98 -4.42 9.62
C GLY A 86 1.05 -5.00 8.20
N LYS A 87 -0.04 -4.96 7.41
CA LYS A 87 -0.06 -5.46 6.02
C LYS A 87 1.07 -4.88 5.15
N THR A 88 1.25 -3.55 5.20
CA THR A 88 2.30 -2.86 4.45
C THR A 88 3.70 -3.29 4.92
N THR A 89 3.89 -3.53 6.22
CA THR A 89 5.16 -4.04 6.77
C THR A 89 5.47 -5.44 6.26
N LEU A 90 4.47 -6.33 6.21
CA LEU A 90 4.63 -7.67 5.62
C LEU A 90 4.97 -7.59 4.13
N ALA A 91 4.23 -6.79 3.36
CA ALA A 91 4.49 -6.59 1.94
C ALA A 91 5.90 -6.04 1.68
N ARG A 92 6.37 -5.12 2.54
CA ARG A 92 7.73 -4.58 2.47
C ARG A 92 8.80 -5.62 2.81
N LYS A 93 8.55 -6.49 3.80
CA LYS A 93 9.45 -7.60 4.16
C LYS A 93 9.64 -8.52 2.95
N VAL A 94 8.54 -8.98 2.34
CA VAL A 94 8.56 -9.81 1.12
C VAL A 94 9.24 -9.10 -0.05
N TYR A 95 8.90 -7.84 -0.32
CA TYR A 95 9.46 -7.08 -1.45
C TYR A 95 10.99 -6.98 -1.39
N ASN A 96 11.56 -6.89 -0.18
CA ASN A 96 12.99 -6.80 0.04
C ASN A 96 13.67 -8.15 0.27
N ASP A 97 12.91 -9.25 0.24
CA ASP A 97 13.46 -10.58 0.41
C ASP A 97 14.42 -10.94 -0.74
N LYS A 98 15.42 -11.77 -0.41
CA LYS A 98 16.43 -12.25 -1.35
C LYS A 98 15.81 -13.11 -2.46
N GLU A 99 14.76 -13.88 -2.17
CA GLU A 99 14.12 -14.78 -3.15
C GLU A 99 13.40 -13.98 -4.25
N VAL A 100 12.92 -12.79 -3.90
CA VAL A 100 12.23 -11.87 -4.81
C VAL A 100 13.22 -11.04 -5.66
N LYS A 101 14.54 -11.17 -5.47
CA LYS A 101 15.53 -10.47 -6.29
C LYS A 101 15.53 -10.88 -7.77
N ILE A 102 14.95 -12.03 -8.09
CA ILE A 102 14.79 -12.49 -9.49
C ILE A 102 13.86 -11.58 -10.31
N PHE A 103 12.97 -10.83 -9.63
CA PHE A 103 12.14 -9.82 -10.26
C PHE A 103 12.98 -8.57 -10.47
N ASN A 104 13.31 -8.27 -11.72
CA ASN A 104 14.06 -7.08 -12.09
C ASN A 104 13.52 -6.54 -13.43
N PRO A 105 12.85 -5.38 -13.44
CA PRO A 105 12.73 -4.39 -12.36
C PRO A 105 11.63 -4.72 -11.32
N LYS A 106 11.72 -4.07 -10.14
CA LYS A 106 10.65 -4.07 -9.11
C LYS A 106 10.06 -2.67 -8.99
N ALA A 107 8.77 -2.59 -8.71
CA ALA A 107 8.08 -1.31 -8.48
C ALA A 107 7.25 -1.31 -7.19
N TRP A 108 7.35 -0.21 -6.45
CA TRP A 108 6.52 0.05 -5.27
C TRP A 108 5.67 1.28 -5.52
N VAL A 109 4.35 1.12 -5.55
CA VAL A 109 3.44 2.22 -5.86
C VAL A 109 2.38 2.33 -4.79
N CYS A 110 2.39 3.46 -4.09
CA CYS A 110 1.34 3.78 -3.13
C CYS A 110 0.15 4.38 -3.89
N VAL A 111 -0.99 3.68 -3.89
CA VAL A 111 -2.24 4.19 -4.47
C VAL A 111 -3.09 4.73 -3.32
N SER A 112 -3.32 6.03 -3.31
CA SER A 112 -4.27 6.67 -2.38
C SER A 112 -5.71 6.47 -2.87
N ASP A 113 -6.69 6.89 -2.05
CA ASP A 113 -8.11 6.79 -2.38
C ASP A 113 -8.45 7.52 -3.71
N ASP A 114 -7.66 8.55 -4.08
CA ASP A 114 -7.67 9.17 -5.40
C ASP A 114 -6.95 8.30 -6.44
N PHE A 115 -7.73 7.43 -7.10
CA PHE A 115 -7.27 6.57 -8.18
C PHE A 115 -7.05 7.39 -9.48
N ASP A 116 -5.79 7.61 -9.83
CA ASP A 116 -5.37 8.27 -11.06
C ASP A 116 -4.47 7.34 -11.89
N LEU A 117 -5.01 6.84 -13.00
CA LEU A 117 -4.31 5.94 -13.92
C LEU A 117 -3.05 6.55 -14.52
N LEU A 118 -3.05 7.84 -14.85
CA LEU A 118 -1.89 8.54 -15.40
C LEU A 118 -0.79 8.60 -14.35
N ARG A 119 -1.13 9.02 -13.12
CA ARG A 119 -0.18 9.10 -12.02
C ARG A 119 0.41 7.73 -11.67
N ILE A 120 -0.42 6.69 -11.61
CA ILE A 120 0.02 5.32 -11.31
C ILE A 120 0.94 4.81 -12.43
N SER A 121 0.53 4.95 -13.69
CA SER A 121 1.33 4.50 -14.85
C SER A 121 2.69 5.19 -14.88
N LYS A 122 2.70 6.51 -14.64
CA LYS A 122 3.92 7.30 -14.50
C LYS A 122 4.81 6.76 -13.36
N ALA A 123 4.26 6.59 -12.16
CA ALA A 123 5.01 6.11 -11.01
C ALA A 123 5.62 4.72 -11.24
N ILE A 124 4.91 3.83 -11.93
CA ILE A 124 5.45 2.52 -12.32
C ILE A 124 6.63 2.71 -13.29
N ILE A 125 6.47 3.49 -14.37
CA ILE A 125 7.53 3.74 -15.36
C ILE A 125 8.78 4.33 -14.69
N GLU A 126 8.61 5.33 -13.84
CA GLU A 126 9.72 5.97 -13.13
C GLU A 126 10.39 4.98 -12.16
N SER A 127 9.60 4.16 -11.45
CA SER A 127 10.13 3.14 -10.54
C SER A 127 10.91 2.05 -11.26
N ILE A 128 10.47 1.60 -12.44
CA ILE A 128 11.15 0.52 -13.18
C ILE A 128 12.33 1.01 -14.02
N THR A 129 12.36 2.30 -14.39
CA THR A 129 13.44 2.87 -15.21
C THR A 129 14.45 3.68 -14.43
N GLY A 130 14.10 4.16 -13.23
CA GLY A 130 14.91 5.10 -12.46
C GLY A 130 15.04 6.48 -13.12
N ARG A 131 14.19 6.81 -14.08
CA ARG A 131 14.22 8.07 -14.85
C ARG A 131 12.86 8.74 -14.78
N SER A 132 12.85 10.08 -14.81
CA SER A 132 11.61 10.85 -14.90
C SER A 132 10.86 10.54 -16.21
N CYS A 133 9.53 10.57 -16.13
CA CYS A 133 8.66 10.37 -17.28
C CYS A 133 7.76 11.61 -17.50
N ASP A 134 7.98 12.33 -18.59
CA ASP A 134 7.27 13.57 -18.91
C ASP A 134 6.08 13.37 -19.86
N LEU A 135 5.69 12.11 -20.10
CA LEU A 135 4.49 11.80 -20.87
C LEU A 135 3.26 12.34 -20.15
N LYS A 136 2.35 12.97 -20.90
CA LYS A 136 1.07 13.50 -20.39
C LYS A 136 -0.14 12.74 -20.93
N ASP A 137 0.05 12.01 -22.02
CA ASP A 137 -0.98 11.21 -22.66
C ASP A 137 -0.98 9.78 -22.12
N LEU A 138 -2.17 9.25 -21.81
CA LEU A 138 -2.34 7.92 -21.22
C LEU A 138 -1.93 6.83 -22.22
N ASN A 139 -2.29 6.99 -23.49
CA ASN A 139 -1.97 6.01 -24.51
C ASN A 139 -0.44 5.89 -24.70
N ALA A 140 0.26 7.02 -24.77
CA ALA A 140 1.71 7.06 -24.82
C ALA A 140 2.36 6.39 -23.58
N MET A 141 1.83 6.62 -22.37
CA MET A 141 2.29 5.94 -21.16
C MET A 141 2.08 4.43 -21.24
N GLN A 142 0.91 3.97 -21.67
CA GLN A 142 0.59 2.54 -21.75
C GLN A 142 1.46 1.84 -22.79
N ILE A 143 1.70 2.46 -23.95
CA ILE A 143 2.63 1.94 -24.97
C ILE A 143 4.06 1.83 -24.39
N GLN A 144 4.52 2.88 -23.70
CA GLN A 144 5.85 2.87 -23.09
C GLN A 144 5.96 1.81 -21.99
N LEU A 145 4.95 1.70 -21.12
CA LEU A 145 4.90 0.71 -20.07
C LEU A 145 4.95 -0.70 -20.66
N LYS A 146 4.11 -1.01 -21.66
CA LYS A 146 4.12 -2.29 -22.39
C LYS A 146 5.52 -2.64 -22.89
N HIS A 147 6.23 -1.69 -23.51
CA HIS A 147 7.59 -1.91 -23.98
C HIS A 147 8.60 -2.11 -22.84
N LYS A 148 8.46 -1.40 -21.72
CA LYS A 148 9.39 -1.51 -20.59
C LYS A 148 9.22 -2.80 -19.79
N VAL A 149 8.01 -3.37 -19.76
CA VAL A 149 7.68 -4.60 -19.02
C VAL A 149 7.75 -5.87 -19.86
N ALA A 150 7.71 -5.75 -21.19
CA ALA A 150 7.76 -6.89 -22.09
C ALA A 150 8.97 -7.81 -21.79
N GLY A 151 8.68 -9.11 -21.60
CA GLY A 151 9.68 -10.14 -21.36
C GLY A 151 10.36 -10.08 -19.98
N LYS A 152 9.84 -9.32 -19.03
CA LYS A 152 10.43 -9.18 -17.69
C LYS A 152 9.47 -9.68 -16.61
N LYS A 153 10.02 -10.35 -15.60
CA LYS A 153 9.32 -10.62 -14.34
C LYS A 153 9.36 -9.35 -13.49
N ILE A 154 8.20 -8.75 -13.23
CA ILE A 154 8.05 -7.52 -12.44
C ILE A 154 7.19 -7.78 -11.23
N LEU A 155 7.66 -7.36 -10.07
CA LEU A 155 6.85 -7.29 -8.86
C LEU A 155 6.33 -5.87 -8.69
N THR A 156 5.01 -5.73 -8.57
CA THR A 156 4.36 -4.50 -8.16
C THR A 156 3.74 -4.67 -6.78
N CYS A 157 4.00 -3.74 -5.87
CA CYS A 157 3.32 -3.71 -4.57
C CYS A 157 2.42 -2.48 -4.48
N ARG A 158 1.15 -2.72 -4.19
CA ARG A 158 0.12 -1.70 -3.94
C ARG A 158 -0.25 -1.68 -2.45
N ARG A 159 -0.50 -0.50 -1.91
CA ARG A 159 -1.21 -0.32 -0.63
C ARG A 159 -2.70 -0.14 -0.85
#